data_AF-A0A673H3K7-F1
#
_entry.id   AF-A0A673H3K7-F1
#
_cell.length_a   1.000
_cell.length_b   1.000
_cell.length_c   1.000
_cell.angle_alpha   90.00
_cell.angle_beta   90.00
_cell.angle_gamma   90.00
#
_symmetry.space_group_name_H-M   'P 1'
#
loop_
_entity.id
_entity.type
_entity.pdbx_description
1 polymer ?
#
loop_
_entity_poly.entity_id
_entity_poly.type
_entity_poly.pdbx_seq_one_letter_code
_entity_poly.pdbx_strand_id
1 'polypeptide(L)'
;IGKEKRDGRWNGRVIGTQGNGVTVGITPGASCIIGRFRTFVTVITDLGKQRTPRNPDTDFYVLFNPWDPADLVYVSRDTDRQEYVLNDVGIIYNGEFNNISSRSWNYGQFEEGVLDACLLVLDAGKVPLLYRGNAIELIRQGSALMNSQDDNGVLVGNWSSDYSIGTAPTAWTGSPEILLKYAKDGGLPVCFAQCWVFAGVLNTCECVLRCLGIPARVVTNFASAHDNTGNLKTDIILDENGGVSRSRTRDSIWNYHSWNEVYMRRPDLPEKYSGWQVVDSTPQETSDGLYRCGPTSVNAIKDGELSYPFDARFVFAEVRNIDVIYYQSDKYGNTKIIQVDTTYVGKLLVTKRVNSNAYDDITSTYKYPEGKLHLVQKHLGMDGHTCPIPFPVILQPSSWRGGLGYGSCQLRYGSLLM
;
A
#
# COMPACT_ATOMS: atom_id res chain seq x y z
N ILE A 1 -10.27 -10.03 -15.74
CA ILE A 1 -11.45 -10.88 -15.44
C ILE A 1 -11.21 -12.26 -16.02
N GLY A 2 -10.83 -13.22 -15.16
CA GLY A 2 -10.69 -14.63 -15.49
C GLY A 2 -11.33 -15.44 -14.36
N LYS A 3 -12.34 -16.24 -14.70
CA LYS A 3 -13.09 -17.08 -13.76
C LYS A 3 -12.23 -18.29 -13.36
N GLU A 4 -11.42 -18.16 -12.32
CA GLU A 4 -11.08 -19.32 -11.49
C GLU A 4 -12.00 -19.29 -10.27
N LYS A 5 -12.88 -20.29 -10.16
CA LYS A 5 -13.53 -20.60 -8.89
C LYS A 5 -12.42 -20.99 -7.93
N ARG A 6 -12.08 -20.11 -6.98
CA ARG A 6 -11.19 -20.44 -5.87
C ARG A 6 -11.82 -21.62 -5.12
N ASP A 7 -11.16 -22.77 -5.18
CA ASP A 7 -11.60 -24.04 -4.60
C ASP A 7 -11.34 -24.07 -3.08
N GLY A 8 -11.68 -22.99 -2.38
CA GLY A 8 -11.58 -22.89 -0.92
C GLY A 8 -12.74 -23.62 -0.25
N ARG A 9 -12.68 -24.94 -0.17
CA ARG A 9 -13.71 -25.72 0.54
C ARG A 9 -13.51 -25.60 2.05
N TRP A 10 -14.58 -25.24 2.74
CA TRP A 10 -14.67 -25.41 4.19
C TRP A 10 -14.78 -26.90 4.49
N ASN A 11 -13.91 -27.41 5.35
CA ASN A 11 -13.94 -28.80 5.75
C ASN A 11 -14.61 -28.92 7.12
N GLY A 12 -15.52 -29.88 7.25
CA GLY A 12 -16.20 -30.19 8.52
C GLY A 12 -16.03 -31.67 8.84
N ARG A 13 -15.66 -32.01 10.08
CA ARG A 13 -15.58 -33.39 10.55
C ARG A 13 -16.19 -33.52 11.94
N VAL A 14 -16.87 -34.63 12.21
CA VAL A 14 -17.30 -34.96 13.57
C VAL A 14 -16.08 -35.47 14.34
N ILE A 15 -15.72 -34.78 15.43
CA ILE A 15 -14.57 -35.14 16.28
C ILE A 15 -15.01 -36.14 17.36
N GLY A 16 -16.24 -36.00 17.85
CA GLY A 16 -16.77 -36.90 18.87
C GLY A 16 -18.24 -36.69 19.12
N THR A 17 -18.86 -37.72 19.70
CA THR A 17 -20.26 -37.71 20.11
C THR A 17 -20.32 -38.19 21.56
N GLN A 18 -20.95 -37.40 22.42
CA GLN A 18 -21.16 -37.75 23.83
C GLN A 18 -22.62 -37.46 24.20
N GLY A 19 -23.41 -38.53 24.40
CA GLY A 19 -24.84 -38.42 24.67
C GLY A 19 -25.56 -37.65 23.56
N ASN A 20 -26.20 -36.54 23.94
CA ASN A 20 -26.90 -35.64 23.00
C ASN A 20 -26.00 -34.52 22.43
N GLY A 21 -24.70 -34.50 22.76
CA GLY A 21 -23.73 -33.54 22.25
C GLY A 21 -22.91 -34.09 21.08
N VAL A 22 -22.77 -33.30 20.01
CA VAL A 22 -21.90 -33.60 18.87
C VAL A 22 -20.85 -32.50 18.75
N THR A 23 -19.57 -32.88 18.78
CA THR A 23 -18.45 -31.96 18.56
C THR A 23 -18.04 -32.01 17.10
N VAL A 24 -18.13 -30.87 16.41
CA VAL A 24 -17.75 -30.74 14.99
C VAL A 24 -16.51 -29.86 14.88
N GLY A 25 -15.45 -30.39 14.26
CA GLY A 25 -14.30 -29.62 13.83
C GLY A 25 -14.57 -28.99 12.49
N ILE A 26 -14.45 -27.67 12.41
CA ILE A 26 -14.64 -26.89 11.19
C ILE A 26 -13.29 -26.24 10.85
N THR A 27 -12.84 -26.40 9.61
CA THR A 27 -11.60 -25.80 9.11
C THR A 27 -11.94 -24.91 7.90
N PRO A 28 -11.81 -23.57 8.03
CA PRO A 28 -11.96 -22.68 6.89
C PRO A 28 -10.84 -22.94 5.87
N GLY A 29 -11.14 -22.74 4.58
CA GLY A 29 -10.11 -22.79 3.55
C GLY A 29 -9.17 -21.58 3.65
N ALA A 30 -7.92 -21.71 3.20
CA ALA A 30 -6.93 -20.63 3.22
C ALA A 30 -7.30 -19.39 2.37
N SER A 31 -8.28 -19.52 1.46
CA SER A 31 -8.84 -18.42 0.66
C SER A 31 -10.20 -17.93 1.18
N CYS A 32 -10.53 -18.25 2.43
CA CYS A 32 -11.78 -17.82 3.04
C CYS A 32 -11.86 -16.29 3.10
N ILE A 33 -13.08 -15.78 2.94
CA ILE A 33 -13.39 -14.38 3.20
C ILE A 33 -13.10 -14.09 4.67
N ILE A 34 -12.43 -12.99 4.94
CA ILE A 34 -12.19 -12.52 6.31
C ILE A 34 -13.32 -11.59 6.78
N GLY A 35 -13.59 -11.62 8.09
CA GLY A 35 -14.64 -10.82 8.72
C GLY A 35 -15.46 -11.60 9.74
N ARG A 36 -16.60 -11.03 10.15
CA ARG A 36 -17.51 -11.61 11.14
C ARG A 36 -18.54 -12.52 10.48
N PHE A 37 -18.50 -13.80 10.82
CA PHE A 37 -19.42 -14.82 10.32
C PHE A 37 -20.56 -15.07 11.29
N ARG A 38 -21.74 -15.32 10.72
CA ARG A 38 -22.93 -15.74 11.47
C ARG A 38 -23.09 -17.24 11.37
N THR A 39 -23.16 -17.91 12.51
CA THR A 39 -23.28 -19.36 12.56
C THR A 39 -24.76 -19.78 12.59
N PHE A 40 -25.09 -20.78 11.80
CA PHE A 40 -26.41 -21.42 11.82
C PHE A 40 -26.24 -22.93 11.71
N VAL A 41 -26.98 -23.67 12.53
CA VAL A 41 -27.06 -25.13 12.41
C VAL A 41 -28.38 -25.46 11.73
N THR A 42 -28.32 -26.22 10.64
CA THR A 42 -29.52 -26.70 9.93
C THR A 42 -29.59 -28.21 10.03
N VAL A 43 -30.64 -28.71 10.68
CA VAL A 43 -30.96 -30.14 10.73
C VAL A 43 -31.84 -30.45 9.52
N ILE A 44 -31.39 -31.39 8.70
CA ILE A 44 -32.12 -31.86 7.52
C ILE A 44 -32.74 -33.20 7.89
N THR A 45 -34.07 -33.28 7.85
CA THR A 45 -34.84 -34.51 8.06
C THR A 45 -35.73 -34.78 6.85
N ASP A 46 -36.34 -35.96 6.79
CA ASP A 46 -37.26 -36.32 5.70
C ASP A 46 -38.50 -35.40 5.63
N LEU A 47 -38.81 -34.70 6.73
CA LEU A 47 -39.93 -33.77 6.87
C LEU A 47 -39.57 -32.32 6.49
N GLY A 48 -38.30 -32.02 6.25
CA GLY A 48 -37.84 -30.69 5.84
C GLY A 48 -36.54 -30.25 6.49
N LYS A 49 -36.25 -28.95 6.36
CA LYS A 49 -35.05 -28.31 6.92
C LYS A 49 -35.45 -27.43 8.10
N GLN A 50 -34.88 -27.70 9.28
CA GLN A 50 -35.03 -26.82 10.45
C GLN A 50 -33.70 -26.14 10.75
N ARG A 51 -33.72 -24.81 10.84
CA ARG A 51 -32.55 -23.99 11.11
C ARG A 51 -32.65 -23.35 12.49
N THR A 52 -31.55 -23.28 13.21
CA THR A 52 -31.48 -22.54 14.47
C THR A 52 -31.81 -21.05 14.28
N PRO A 53 -32.44 -20.41 15.28
CA PRO A 53 -32.62 -18.96 15.27
C PRO A 53 -31.27 -18.25 15.29
N ARG A 54 -31.29 -16.95 14.95
CA ARG A 54 -30.11 -16.09 15.01
C ARG A 54 -29.64 -15.95 16.46
N ASN A 55 -28.41 -16.37 16.75
CA ASN A 55 -27.75 -16.15 18.03
C ASN A 55 -26.47 -15.32 17.86
N PRO A 56 -26.44 -14.03 18.29
CA PRO A 56 -25.24 -13.17 18.23
C PRO A 56 -24.02 -13.77 18.93
N ASP A 57 -24.21 -14.55 20.00
CA ASP A 57 -23.13 -15.12 20.80
C ASP A 57 -22.37 -16.24 20.07
N THR A 58 -22.88 -16.69 18.92
CA THR A 58 -22.25 -17.71 18.08
C THR A 58 -21.53 -17.13 16.86
N ASP A 59 -21.44 -15.79 16.78
CA ASP A 59 -20.62 -15.15 15.76
C ASP A 59 -19.15 -15.41 16.04
N PHE A 60 -18.40 -15.63 14.98
CA PHE A 60 -16.96 -15.80 15.07
C PHE A 60 -16.28 -15.02 13.95
N TYR A 61 -15.04 -14.62 14.22
CA TYR A 61 -14.23 -13.88 13.28
C TYR A 61 -13.29 -14.85 12.55
N VAL A 62 -13.19 -14.69 11.23
CA VAL A 62 -12.18 -15.37 10.41
C VAL A 62 -11.20 -14.31 9.94
N LEU A 63 -9.91 -14.57 10.18
CA LEU A 63 -8.78 -13.71 9.84
C LEU A 63 -7.85 -14.47 8.89
N PHE A 64 -6.91 -13.76 8.25
CA PHE A 64 -5.78 -14.37 7.56
C PHE A 64 -4.90 -15.16 8.53
N ASN A 65 -4.22 -16.16 7.99
CA ASN A 65 -3.44 -17.09 8.79
C ASN A 65 -1.97 -17.11 8.36
N PRO A 66 -1.09 -16.31 9.00
CA PRO A 66 0.33 -16.29 8.66
C PRO A 66 1.07 -17.54 9.15
N TRP A 67 0.41 -18.47 9.85
CA TRP A 67 0.95 -19.77 10.24
C TRP A 67 0.69 -20.88 9.23
N ASP A 68 -0.30 -20.74 8.34
CA ASP A 68 -0.64 -21.76 7.35
C ASP A 68 0.15 -21.56 6.05
N PRO A 69 0.98 -22.53 5.62
CA PRO A 69 1.70 -22.46 4.34
C PRO A 69 0.81 -22.31 3.10
N ALA A 70 -0.47 -22.67 3.20
CA ALA A 70 -1.44 -22.51 2.12
C ALA A 70 -1.99 -21.07 2.00
N ASP A 71 -1.81 -20.24 3.02
CA ASP A 71 -2.25 -18.84 3.01
C ASP A 71 -1.27 -17.97 2.21
N LEU A 72 -1.79 -16.94 1.56
CA LEU A 72 -1.00 -15.95 0.83
C LEU A 72 -0.03 -15.20 1.74
N VAL A 73 -0.33 -15.11 3.04
CA VAL A 73 0.43 -14.28 3.99
C VAL A 73 1.28 -15.10 4.95
N TYR A 74 1.55 -16.35 4.57
CA TYR A 74 2.41 -17.26 5.33
C TYR A 74 3.80 -16.68 5.59
N VAL A 75 4.24 -16.75 6.84
CA VAL A 75 5.61 -16.45 7.25
C VAL A 75 6.23 -17.67 7.89
N SER A 76 7.36 -18.11 7.35
CA SER A 76 8.05 -19.33 7.79
C SER A 76 8.77 -19.19 9.13
N ARG A 77 9.24 -17.98 9.46
CA ARG A 77 10.00 -17.70 10.68
C ARG A 77 9.10 -17.29 11.83
N ASP A 78 9.20 -18.00 12.94
CA ASP A 78 8.38 -17.70 14.12
C ASP A 78 8.68 -16.34 14.73
N THR A 79 9.96 -15.95 14.81
CA THR A 79 10.39 -14.64 15.30
C THR A 79 9.78 -13.48 14.52
N ASP A 80 9.63 -13.66 13.22
CA ASP A 80 9.09 -12.65 12.32
C ASP A 80 7.57 -12.56 12.51
N ARG A 81 6.88 -13.68 12.77
CA ARG A 81 5.45 -13.66 13.14
C ARG A 81 5.20 -12.95 14.47
N GLN A 82 6.06 -13.18 15.47
CA GLN A 82 5.95 -12.50 16.76
C GLN A 82 6.09 -10.98 16.59
N GLU A 83 7.08 -10.52 15.83
CA GLU A 83 7.32 -9.08 15.64
C GLU A 83 6.33 -8.42 14.68
N TYR A 84 5.98 -9.07 13.58
CA TYR A 84 5.22 -8.45 12.49
C TYR A 84 3.71 -8.71 12.55
N VAL A 85 3.24 -9.58 13.44
CA VAL A 85 1.80 -9.88 13.63
C VAL A 85 1.40 -9.65 15.08
N LEU A 86 2.12 -10.26 16.03
CA LEU A 86 1.68 -10.29 17.44
C LEU A 86 2.16 -9.11 18.28
N ASN A 87 3.22 -8.41 17.88
CA ASN A 87 3.67 -7.24 18.62
C ASN A 87 2.69 -6.07 18.41
N ASP A 88 2.22 -5.48 19.50
CA ASP A 88 1.27 -4.36 19.53
C ASP A 88 1.92 -3.00 19.78
N VAL A 89 3.24 -2.98 20.01
CA VAL A 89 4.01 -1.74 20.18
C VAL A 89 5.12 -1.65 19.14
N GLY A 90 5.12 -0.56 18.39
CA GLY A 90 6.11 -0.25 17.36
C GLY A 90 6.99 0.93 17.71
N ILE A 91 8.01 1.12 16.87
CA ILE A 91 8.83 2.33 16.85
C ILE A 91 8.83 2.84 15.42
N ILE A 92 8.50 4.12 15.26
CA ILE A 92 8.60 4.85 14.01
C ILE A 92 9.79 5.79 14.14
N TYR A 93 10.72 5.71 13.20
CA TYR A 93 11.88 6.59 13.16
C TYR A 93 11.52 7.87 12.40
N ASN A 94 12.10 8.99 12.80
CA ASN A 94 11.89 10.28 12.18
C ASN A 94 13.11 11.19 12.36
N GLY A 95 13.00 12.44 11.94
CA GLY A 95 14.09 13.42 12.05
C GLY A 95 14.86 13.56 10.74
N GLU A 96 16.16 13.66 10.82
CA GLU A 96 17.05 13.82 9.66
C GLU A 96 18.07 12.70 9.63
N PHE A 97 18.66 12.45 8.46
CA PHE A 97 19.69 11.41 8.28
C PHE A 97 20.83 11.51 9.31
N ASN A 98 21.26 12.72 9.68
CA ASN A 98 22.33 12.94 10.65
C ASN A 98 21.86 12.90 12.11
N ASN A 99 20.56 12.98 12.36
CA ASN A 99 19.97 13.02 13.71
C ASN A 99 18.65 12.26 13.73
N ILE A 100 18.76 10.93 13.77
CA ILE A 100 17.61 10.02 13.79
C ILE A 100 16.97 10.08 15.17
N SER A 101 15.71 10.48 15.19
CA SER A 101 14.83 10.40 16.34
C SER A 101 13.93 9.18 16.24
N SER A 102 13.41 8.72 17.38
CA SER A 102 12.48 7.61 17.44
C SER A 102 11.23 7.99 18.22
N ARG A 103 10.09 7.49 17.78
CA ARG A 103 8.80 7.66 18.43
C ARG A 103 8.18 6.29 18.64
N SER A 104 7.90 5.94 19.88
CA SER A 104 7.10 4.76 20.20
C SER A 104 5.67 4.97 19.72
N TRP A 105 5.07 3.94 19.15
CA TRP A 105 3.71 3.97 18.64
C TRP A 105 2.94 2.77 19.16
N ASN A 106 1.81 3.01 19.84
CA ASN A 106 0.90 1.93 20.22
C ASN A 106 0.04 1.56 19.02
N TYR A 107 0.26 0.37 18.44
CA TYR A 107 -0.65 -0.18 17.44
C TYR A 107 -1.95 -0.65 18.12
N GLY A 108 -1.85 -1.35 19.24
CA GLY A 108 -3.02 -1.73 20.06
C GLY A 108 -4.07 -2.55 19.30
N GLN A 109 -3.64 -3.45 18.40
CA GLN A 109 -4.56 -4.25 17.57
C GLN A 109 -5.46 -5.21 18.35
N PHE A 110 -5.14 -5.48 19.62
CA PHE A 110 -5.91 -6.33 20.52
C PHE A 110 -6.81 -5.55 21.49
N GLU A 111 -6.81 -4.22 21.40
CA GLU A 111 -7.69 -3.39 22.22
C GLU A 111 -9.17 -3.58 21.81
N GLU A 112 -10.06 -3.45 22.79
CA GLU A 112 -11.48 -3.67 22.62
C GLU A 112 -12.06 -2.70 21.56
N GLY A 113 -12.81 -3.24 20.61
CA GLY A 113 -13.45 -2.45 19.54
C GLY A 113 -12.55 -2.11 18.35
N VAL A 114 -11.24 -2.33 18.41
CA VAL A 114 -10.33 -2.05 17.28
C VAL A 114 -10.62 -2.97 16.09
N LEU A 115 -10.81 -4.28 16.31
CA LEU A 115 -11.15 -5.23 15.25
C LEU A 115 -12.47 -4.86 14.56
N ASP A 116 -13.49 -4.47 15.33
CA ASP A 116 -14.78 -4.05 14.78
C ASP A 116 -14.68 -2.72 14.04
N ALA A 117 -13.86 -1.78 14.53
CA ALA A 117 -13.56 -0.53 13.83
C ALA A 117 -12.87 -0.80 12.48
N CYS A 118 -11.93 -1.75 12.41
CA CYS A 118 -11.30 -2.15 11.16
C CYS A 118 -12.31 -2.74 10.15
N LEU A 119 -13.26 -3.56 10.61
CA LEU A 119 -14.33 -4.06 9.75
C LEU A 119 -15.29 -2.95 9.31
N LEU A 120 -15.55 -1.97 10.17
CA LEU A 120 -16.35 -0.80 9.84
C LEU A 120 -15.67 0.05 8.75
N VAL A 121 -14.36 0.21 8.77
CA VAL A 121 -13.63 0.92 7.70
C VAL A 121 -13.81 0.21 6.35
N LEU A 122 -13.71 -1.13 6.32
CA LEU A 122 -14.00 -1.91 5.10
C LEU A 122 -15.45 -1.76 4.62
N ASP A 123 -16.39 -1.67 5.55
CA ASP A 123 -17.82 -1.48 5.26
C ASP A 123 -18.09 -0.06 4.74
N ALA A 124 -17.48 0.97 5.34
CA ALA A 124 -17.56 2.36 4.93
C ALA A 124 -16.98 2.57 3.52
N GLY A 125 -15.86 1.92 3.23
CA GLY A 125 -15.25 1.85 1.90
C GLY A 125 -16.01 1.02 0.88
N LYS A 126 -17.15 0.42 1.25
CA LYS A 126 -17.99 -0.41 0.39
C LYS A 126 -17.23 -1.56 -0.28
N VAL A 127 -16.18 -2.08 0.37
CA VAL A 127 -15.36 -3.16 -0.19
C VAL A 127 -16.21 -4.43 -0.27
N PRO A 128 -16.45 -4.98 -1.48
CA PRO A 128 -17.29 -6.15 -1.63
C PRO A 128 -16.73 -7.34 -0.85
N LEU A 129 -17.60 -8.07 -0.14
CA LEU A 129 -17.23 -9.20 0.71
C LEU A 129 -16.39 -10.27 -0.02
N LEU A 130 -16.64 -10.47 -1.32
CA LEU A 130 -15.90 -11.42 -2.15
C LEU A 130 -14.41 -11.07 -2.29
N TYR A 131 -14.05 -9.79 -2.24
CA TYR A 131 -12.67 -9.34 -2.34
C TYR A 131 -11.93 -9.38 -1.01
N ARG A 132 -12.63 -9.50 0.11
CA ARG A 132 -12.01 -9.57 1.44
C ARG A 132 -11.21 -10.86 1.67
N GLY A 133 -11.43 -11.90 0.88
CA GLY A 133 -10.57 -13.10 0.89
C GLY A 133 -9.30 -12.97 0.03
N ASN A 134 -9.01 -11.80 -0.54
CA ASN A 134 -7.79 -11.54 -1.29
C ASN A 134 -6.97 -10.44 -0.61
N ALA A 135 -5.83 -10.82 -0.01
CA ALA A 135 -4.90 -9.91 0.63
C ALA A 135 -4.53 -8.72 -0.27
N ILE A 136 -4.22 -8.96 -1.56
CA ILE A 136 -3.75 -7.94 -2.49
C ILE A 136 -4.79 -6.82 -2.69
N GLU A 137 -6.03 -7.21 -2.97
CA GLU A 137 -7.12 -6.25 -3.19
C GLU A 137 -7.45 -5.50 -1.90
N LEU A 138 -7.47 -6.22 -0.78
CA LEU A 138 -7.82 -5.66 0.51
C LEU A 138 -6.78 -4.64 0.99
N ILE A 139 -5.49 -4.88 0.72
CA ILE A 139 -4.38 -3.95 0.95
C ILE A 139 -4.52 -2.71 0.05
N ARG A 140 -4.74 -2.92 -1.26
CA ARG A 140 -4.91 -1.81 -2.20
C ARG A 140 -6.12 -0.92 -1.87
N GLN A 141 -7.21 -1.49 -1.36
CA GLN A 141 -8.36 -0.73 -0.89
C GLN A 141 -8.08 -0.10 0.47
N GLY A 142 -7.40 -0.81 1.37
CA GLY A 142 -7.00 -0.30 2.68
C GLY A 142 -6.18 0.99 2.60
N SER A 143 -5.22 1.06 1.67
CA SER A 143 -4.41 2.28 1.48
C SER A 143 -5.21 3.48 1.00
N ALA A 144 -6.24 3.27 0.17
CA ALA A 144 -7.18 4.31 -0.25
C ALA A 144 -8.08 4.78 0.92
N LEU A 145 -8.60 3.85 1.70
CA LEU A 145 -9.56 4.13 2.77
C LEU A 145 -8.96 4.82 4.00
N MET A 146 -7.64 4.86 4.12
CA MET A 146 -6.99 5.60 5.21
C MET A 146 -7.05 7.12 5.01
N ASN A 147 -7.03 7.59 3.76
CA ASN A 147 -7.04 9.03 3.48
C ASN A 147 -8.45 9.51 3.12
N SER A 148 -8.78 10.72 3.56
CA SER A 148 -10.12 11.28 3.41
C SER A 148 -10.38 11.99 2.09
N GLN A 149 -9.39 12.10 1.19
CA GLN A 149 -9.47 13.01 0.05
C GLN A 149 -10.54 12.59 -0.97
N ASP A 150 -10.76 11.29 -1.16
CA ASP A 150 -11.71 10.77 -2.15
C ASP A 150 -12.94 10.11 -1.50
N ASP A 151 -12.73 9.27 -0.47
CA ASP A 151 -13.74 8.31 0.01
C ASP A 151 -14.27 8.59 1.43
N ASN A 152 -14.04 9.78 2.00
CA ASN A 152 -14.27 10.05 3.44
C ASN A 152 -13.61 8.98 4.34
N GLY A 153 -12.36 8.63 4.01
CA GLY A 153 -11.53 7.71 4.78
C GLY A 153 -11.22 8.16 6.21
N VAL A 154 -10.39 7.38 6.89
CA VAL A 154 -10.19 7.47 8.34
C VAL A 154 -9.57 8.79 8.79
N LEU A 155 -8.63 9.35 8.02
CA LEU A 155 -7.77 10.45 8.44
C LEU A 155 -7.75 11.61 7.45
N VAL A 156 -7.75 12.83 7.99
CA VAL A 156 -7.54 14.07 7.23
C VAL A 156 -6.10 14.53 7.35
N GLY A 157 -5.40 14.61 6.22
CA GLY A 157 -4.01 15.08 6.16
C GLY A 157 -3.90 16.60 6.29
N ASN A 158 -2.99 17.10 7.13
CA ASN A 158 -2.72 18.53 7.25
C ASN A 158 -1.24 18.83 7.58
N TRP A 159 -0.63 19.68 6.73
CA TRP A 159 0.76 20.15 6.84
C TRP A 159 0.87 21.68 6.99
N SER A 160 -0.26 22.38 7.12
CA SER A 160 -0.32 23.85 7.19
C SER A 160 0.09 24.44 8.54
N SER A 161 0.36 23.59 9.55
CA SER A 161 0.67 23.97 10.93
C SER A 161 -0.47 24.66 11.72
N ASP A 162 -1.62 24.90 11.09
CA ASP A 162 -2.86 25.26 11.77
C ASP A 162 -3.71 24.01 12.00
N TYR A 163 -3.86 23.63 13.26
CA TYR A 163 -4.63 22.46 13.70
C TYR A 163 -5.85 22.85 14.55
N SER A 164 -6.32 24.09 14.46
CA SER A 164 -7.38 24.66 15.32
C SER A 164 -8.68 23.85 15.40
N ILE A 165 -9.04 23.11 14.35
CA ILE A 165 -10.27 22.32 14.27
C ILE A 165 -10.10 20.82 14.64
N GLY A 166 -8.91 20.40 15.09
CA GLY A 166 -8.63 18.99 15.35
C GLY A 166 -7.46 18.74 16.30
N THR A 167 -6.94 17.52 16.28
CA THR A 167 -5.77 17.14 17.07
C THR A 167 -4.51 17.33 16.25
N ALA A 168 -3.48 17.93 16.83
CA ALA A 168 -2.18 18.06 16.17
C ALA A 168 -1.58 16.68 15.87
N PRO A 169 -1.02 16.44 14.67
CA PRO A 169 -0.45 15.14 14.30
C PRO A 169 0.64 14.61 15.25
N THR A 170 1.32 15.51 15.97
CA THR A 170 2.37 15.18 16.94
C THR A 170 1.85 14.74 18.30
N ALA A 171 0.57 14.97 18.60
CA ALA A 171 -0.05 14.61 19.88
C ALA A 171 -0.48 13.13 19.91
N TRP A 172 -0.67 12.50 18.74
CA TRP A 172 -1.00 11.08 18.67
C TRP A 172 0.16 10.21 19.16
N THR A 173 -0.18 9.27 20.03
CA THR A 173 0.74 8.27 20.62
C THR A 173 0.43 6.85 20.15
N GLY A 174 -0.72 6.65 19.50
CA GLY A 174 -1.17 5.35 19.01
C GLY A 174 -2.38 5.44 18.10
N SER A 175 -2.67 4.30 17.48
CA SER A 175 -3.78 4.12 16.56
C SER A 175 -5.15 3.86 17.23
N PRO A 176 -5.27 3.16 18.38
CA PRO A 176 -6.57 2.80 18.93
C PRO A 176 -7.48 4.01 19.17
N GLU A 177 -6.93 5.11 19.68
CA GLU A 177 -7.68 6.36 19.91
C GLU A 177 -8.30 6.93 18.63
N ILE A 178 -7.58 6.82 17.51
CA ILE A 178 -8.03 7.31 16.20
C ILE A 178 -9.18 6.43 15.68
N LEU A 179 -9.02 5.10 15.78
CA LEU A 179 -9.98 4.14 15.22
C LEU A 179 -11.26 4.07 16.02
N LEU A 180 -11.16 4.09 17.34
CA LEU A 180 -12.31 4.13 18.22
C LEU A 180 -13.08 5.44 18.05
N LYS A 181 -12.38 6.57 17.81
CA LYS A 181 -13.02 7.84 17.48
C LYS A 181 -13.76 7.77 16.14
N TYR A 182 -13.11 7.27 15.09
CA TYR A 182 -13.74 7.06 13.77
C TYR A 182 -14.99 6.20 13.88
N ALA A 183 -14.92 5.08 14.62
CA ALA A 183 -16.05 4.17 14.82
C ALA A 183 -17.18 4.80 15.65
N LYS A 184 -16.84 5.54 16.72
CA LYS A 184 -17.82 6.24 17.57
C LYS A 184 -18.56 7.34 16.82
N ASP A 185 -17.87 8.05 15.94
CA ASP A 185 -18.43 9.14 15.15
C ASP A 185 -19.13 8.64 13.86
N GLY A 186 -19.31 7.32 13.72
CA GLY A 186 -20.09 6.72 12.63
C GLY A 186 -19.40 6.77 11.26
N GLY A 187 -18.07 6.81 11.25
CA GLY A 187 -17.27 6.83 10.02
C GLY A 187 -16.90 8.23 9.53
N LEU A 188 -16.87 9.23 10.43
CA LEU A 188 -16.39 10.57 10.09
C LEU A 188 -14.85 10.64 10.14
N PRO A 189 -14.20 11.28 9.15
CA PRO A 189 -12.75 11.44 9.12
C PRO A 189 -12.20 12.14 10.37
N VAL A 190 -11.08 11.65 10.90
CA VAL A 190 -10.42 12.18 12.08
C VAL A 190 -9.33 13.19 11.68
N CYS A 191 -9.46 14.42 12.18
CA CYS A 191 -8.47 15.48 12.01
C CYS A 191 -7.45 15.49 13.18
N PHE A 192 -6.13 15.55 12.96
CA PHE A 192 -5.36 15.54 11.71
C PHE A 192 -4.24 14.50 11.72
N ALA A 193 -3.72 14.17 10.54
CA ALA A 193 -2.62 13.22 10.34
C ALA A 193 -1.51 13.76 9.44
N GLN A 194 -0.32 13.18 9.59
CA GLN A 194 0.84 13.29 8.70
C GLN A 194 1.37 11.88 8.38
N CYS A 195 2.39 11.76 7.53
CA CYS A 195 2.89 10.48 6.99
C CYS A 195 3.09 9.39 8.05
N TRP A 196 3.70 9.68 9.22
CA TRP A 196 3.86 8.67 10.27
C TRP A 196 2.56 8.26 10.97
N VAL A 197 1.56 9.16 11.05
CA VAL A 197 0.23 8.84 11.60
C VAL A 197 -0.52 7.98 10.61
N PHE A 198 -0.46 8.33 9.30
CA PHE A 198 -0.98 7.47 8.25
C PHE A 198 -0.31 6.10 8.29
N ALA A 199 1.01 6.03 8.40
CA ALA A 199 1.72 4.75 8.45
C ALA A 199 1.43 3.93 9.73
N GLY A 200 1.33 4.58 10.89
CA GLY A 200 1.01 3.93 12.16
C GLY A 200 -0.43 3.43 12.20
N VAL A 201 -1.38 4.27 11.75
CA VAL A 201 -2.78 3.91 11.61
C VAL A 201 -2.95 2.87 10.51
N LEU A 202 -2.29 2.95 9.36
CA LEU A 202 -2.29 1.90 8.34
C LEU A 202 -1.72 0.60 8.93
N ASN A 203 -0.62 0.64 9.68
CA ASN A 203 -0.08 -0.56 10.34
C ASN A 203 -1.08 -1.23 11.32
N THR A 204 -2.05 -0.46 11.82
CA THR A 204 -3.09 -0.92 12.76
C THR A 204 -4.43 -1.22 12.09
N CYS A 205 -4.84 -0.34 11.18
CA CYS A 205 -6.18 -0.10 10.63
C CYS A 205 -6.25 -0.27 9.12
N GLU A 206 -5.14 -0.52 8.43
CA GLU A 206 -5.26 -1.32 7.23
C GLU A 206 -5.83 -2.66 7.69
N CYS A 207 -7.15 -2.74 7.85
CA CYS A 207 -8.11 -3.56 7.14
C CYS A 207 -7.66 -4.92 6.64
N VAL A 208 -6.48 -5.41 7.03
CA VAL A 208 -5.80 -6.56 6.44
C VAL A 208 -4.57 -7.02 7.20
N LEU A 209 -3.78 -6.18 7.89
CA LEU A 209 -2.49 -6.63 8.39
C LEU A 209 -2.48 -7.23 9.79
N ARG A 210 -1.92 -6.61 10.83
CA ARG A 210 -1.70 -7.34 12.10
C ARG A 210 -3.00 -7.83 12.75
N CYS A 211 -4.04 -7.00 12.75
CA CYS A 211 -5.35 -7.33 13.32
C CYS A 211 -6.10 -8.40 12.50
N LEU A 212 -5.93 -8.42 11.18
CA LEU A 212 -6.55 -9.42 10.30
C LEU A 212 -5.59 -10.55 9.91
N GLY A 213 -4.38 -10.60 10.47
CA GLY A 213 -3.40 -11.68 10.29
C GLY A 213 -2.36 -11.50 9.17
N ILE A 214 -2.31 -10.42 8.41
CA ILE A 214 -1.19 -10.18 7.49
C ILE A 214 0.01 -9.53 8.23
N PRO A 215 1.24 -10.02 8.03
CA PRO A 215 2.42 -9.42 8.65
C PRO A 215 2.75 -8.03 8.08
N ALA A 216 3.03 -7.06 8.95
CA ALA A 216 3.34 -5.69 8.58
C ALA A 216 4.52 -5.09 9.34
N ARG A 217 5.19 -4.11 8.74
CA ARG A 217 6.12 -3.21 9.42
C ARG A 217 6.10 -1.81 8.83
N VAL A 218 6.47 -0.81 9.64
CA VAL A 218 6.63 0.58 9.20
C VAL A 218 8.08 0.81 8.79
N VAL A 219 8.26 1.41 7.63
CA VAL A 219 9.57 1.80 7.09
C VAL A 219 9.65 3.32 7.06
N THR A 220 10.83 3.86 7.37
CA THR A 220 11.12 5.28 7.21
C THR A 220 12.27 5.45 6.24
N ASN A 221 12.03 6.27 5.22
CA ASN A 221 13.00 6.68 4.22
C ASN A 221 13.48 8.10 4.51
N PHE A 222 14.79 8.27 4.69
CA PHE A 222 15.40 9.59 4.86
C PHE A 222 15.80 10.19 3.52
N ALA A 223 15.51 11.49 3.34
CA ALA A 223 15.62 12.20 2.07
C ALA A 223 14.76 11.53 0.97
N SER A 224 13.46 11.41 1.23
CA SER A 224 12.50 10.81 0.28
C SER A 224 12.12 11.84 -0.79
N ALA A 225 12.31 11.50 -2.06
CA ALA A 225 11.84 12.34 -3.15
C ALA A 225 10.35 12.13 -3.37
N HIS A 226 9.65 13.20 -3.72
CA HIS A 226 8.29 13.15 -4.22
C HIS A 226 8.33 13.74 -5.63
N ASP A 227 8.29 12.86 -6.62
CA ASP A 227 8.28 13.19 -8.05
C ASP A 227 6.82 13.26 -8.53
N ASN A 228 6.36 14.47 -8.84
CA ASN A 228 5.01 14.73 -9.30
C ASN A 228 4.88 14.66 -10.82
N THR A 229 5.99 14.41 -11.53
CA THR A 229 6.05 14.41 -13.00
C THR A 229 6.26 13.02 -13.58
N GLY A 230 6.63 12.04 -12.75
CA GLY A 230 6.82 10.64 -13.13
C GLY A 230 8.00 10.42 -14.08
N ASN A 231 8.92 11.37 -14.14
CA ASN A 231 10.09 11.35 -15.01
C ASN A 231 11.33 10.74 -14.31
N LEU A 232 11.18 10.28 -13.05
CA LEU A 232 12.23 9.71 -12.21
C LEU A 232 13.39 10.68 -11.96
N LYS A 233 13.11 11.99 -12.06
CA LYS A 233 14.02 13.10 -11.78
C LYS A 233 13.31 14.06 -10.83
N THR A 234 14.06 14.73 -9.97
CA THR A 234 13.50 15.81 -9.15
C THR A 234 14.12 17.12 -9.55
N ASP A 235 13.27 18.02 -10.04
CA ASP A 235 13.68 19.32 -10.54
C ASP A 235 13.44 20.38 -9.45
N ILE A 236 14.53 20.84 -8.81
CA ILE A 236 14.48 21.89 -7.79
C ILE A 236 14.85 23.22 -8.43
N ILE A 237 13.88 24.12 -8.54
CA ILE A 237 14.09 25.46 -9.08
C ILE A 237 14.41 26.43 -7.94
N LEU A 238 15.63 26.98 -7.99
CA LEU A 238 16.14 28.01 -7.11
C LEU A 238 15.96 29.39 -7.77
N ASP A 239 15.50 30.35 -6.98
CA ASP A 239 15.53 31.78 -7.33
C ASP A 239 16.97 32.31 -7.29
N GLU A 240 17.19 33.52 -7.81
CA GLU A 240 18.52 34.16 -7.84
C GLU A 240 19.19 34.28 -6.47
N ASN A 241 18.39 34.38 -5.40
CA ASN A 241 18.86 34.49 -4.03
C ASN A 241 19.20 33.12 -3.40
N GLY A 242 19.10 32.02 -4.16
CA GLY A 242 19.30 30.65 -3.68
C GLY A 242 18.13 30.07 -2.88
N GLY A 243 16.99 30.77 -2.82
CA GLY A 243 15.76 30.27 -2.21
C GLY A 243 15.00 29.34 -3.15
N VAL A 244 14.38 28.27 -2.64
CA VAL A 244 13.56 27.36 -3.45
C VAL A 244 12.25 28.06 -3.84
N SER A 245 12.00 28.18 -5.15
CA SER A 245 10.79 28.77 -5.70
C SER A 245 9.60 27.81 -5.58
N ARG A 246 8.90 27.81 -4.43
CA ARG A 246 7.75 26.91 -4.16
C ARG A 246 6.60 26.97 -5.18
N SER A 247 6.48 28.06 -5.95
CA SER A 247 5.46 28.19 -7.00
C SER A 247 5.82 27.50 -8.31
N ARG A 248 7.11 27.19 -8.53
CA ARG A 248 7.64 26.63 -9.79
C ARG A 248 8.18 25.22 -9.61
N THR A 249 8.76 24.95 -8.44
CA THR A 249 9.21 23.63 -8.01
C THR A 249 7.98 22.81 -7.61
N ARG A 250 7.59 21.86 -8.47
CA ARG A 250 6.48 20.93 -8.20
C ARG A 250 6.93 19.74 -7.37
N ASP A 251 8.16 19.28 -7.59
CA ASP A 251 8.74 18.17 -6.86
C ASP A 251 9.25 18.63 -5.49
N SER A 252 9.25 17.73 -4.53
CA SER A 252 9.74 18.05 -3.18
C SER A 252 10.59 16.93 -2.64
N ILE A 253 11.56 17.28 -1.79
CA ILE A 253 12.33 16.28 -1.05
C ILE A 253 11.97 16.44 0.42
N TRP A 254 11.43 15.36 0.97
CA TRP A 254 11.03 15.27 2.37
C TRP A 254 12.23 14.88 3.22
N ASN A 255 12.36 15.49 4.40
CA ASN A 255 13.42 15.13 5.36
C ASN A 255 13.36 13.63 5.68
N TYR A 256 12.14 13.15 5.91
CA TYR A 256 11.81 11.74 5.98
C TYR A 256 10.40 11.51 5.48
N HIS A 257 10.15 10.32 4.98
CA HIS A 257 8.82 9.82 4.66
C HIS A 257 8.66 8.42 5.24
N SER A 258 7.44 8.10 5.70
CA SER A 258 7.15 6.82 6.33
C SER A 258 6.01 6.14 5.58
N TRP A 259 6.20 4.87 5.24
CA TRP A 259 5.21 4.00 4.61
C TRP A 259 5.21 2.61 5.27
N ASN A 260 4.39 1.70 4.75
CA ASN A 260 4.24 0.35 5.28
C ASN A 260 4.79 -0.68 4.31
N GLU A 261 5.33 -1.75 4.88
CA GLU A 261 5.65 -2.97 4.15
C GLU A 261 4.81 -4.13 4.69
N VAL A 262 4.30 -4.93 3.77
CA VAL A 262 3.39 -6.04 4.04
C VAL A 262 3.97 -7.31 3.46
N TYR A 263 3.95 -8.40 4.21
CA TYR A 263 4.52 -9.67 3.74
C TYR A 263 3.45 -10.54 3.11
N MET A 264 3.54 -10.77 1.80
CA MET A 264 2.64 -11.67 1.10
C MET A 264 3.24 -12.28 -0.17
N ARG A 265 2.71 -13.44 -0.55
CA ARG A 265 2.92 -14.02 -1.88
C ARG A 265 2.13 -13.23 -2.92
N ARG A 266 2.75 -13.04 -4.09
CA ARG A 266 2.16 -12.36 -5.24
C ARG A 266 1.90 -13.37 -6.35
N PRO A 267 0.80 -14.14 -6.32
CA PRO A 267 0.47 -15.11 -7.36
C PRO A 267 0.21 -14.46 -8.73
N ASP A 268 -0.03 -13.16 -8.75
CA ASP A 268 -0.16 -12.32 -9.94
C ASP A 268 1.18 -11.97 -10.59
N LEU A 269 2.30 -12.11 -9.86
CA LEU A 269 3.65 -11.83 -10.31
C LEU A 269 4.52 -13.11 -10.32
N PRO A 270 5.67 -13.10 -11.03
CA PRO A 270 6.68 -14.15 -10.86
C PRO A 270 7.07 -14.37 -9.39
N GLU A 271 7.31 -15.63 -9.01
CA GLU A 271 7.53 -16.02 -7.60
C GLU A 271 8.68 -15.24 -6.92
N LYS A 272 9.68 -14.80 -7.68
CA LYS A 272 10.79 -13.97 -7.19
C LYS A 272 10.35 -12.63 -6.56
N TYR A 273 9.17 -12.13 -6.90
CA TYR A 273 8.62 -10.88 -6.39
C TYR A 273 7.71 -11.04 -5.17
N SER A 274 7.53 -12.28 -4.69
CA SER A 274 6.87 -12.56 -3.41
C SER A 274 7.73 -12.11 -2.23
N GLY A 275 7.08 -11.75 -1.12
CA GLY A 275 7.74 -11.23 0.09
C GLY A 275 7.20 -9.86 0.48
N TRP A 276 8.09 -8.94 0.85
CA TRP A 276 7.72 -7.59 1.26
C TRP A 276 7.18 -6.76 0.08
N GLN A 277 6.00 -6.17 0.29
CA GLN A 277 5.36 -5.25 -0.64
C GLN A 277 5.18 -3.89 0.03
N VAL A 278 5.55 -2.83 -0.66
CA VAL A 278 5.36 -1.44 -0.24
C VAL A 278 3.90 -1.04 -0.41
N VAL A 279 3.36 -0.38 0.60
CA VAL A 279 2.03 0.21 0.61
C VAL A 279 2.16 1.58 1.26
N ASP A 280 1.68 2.61 0.57
CA ASP A 280 1.62 3.96 1.11
C ASP A 280 0.19 4.49 1.02
N SER A 281 -0.28 5.03 2.15
CA SER A 281 -1.60 5.65 2.29
C SER A 281 -1.53 7.17 2.34
N THR A 282 -0.32 7.74 2.34
CA THR A 282 -0.13 9.18 2.29
C THR A 282 -0.59 9.67 0.91
N PRO A 283 -1.55 10.61 0.84
CA PRO A 283 -2.06 11.10 -0.43
C PRO A 283 -1.00 11.96 -1.11
N GLN A 284 -0.19 11.32 -1.95
CA GLN A 284 0.90 11.92 -2.71
C GLN A 284 0.50 12.02 -4.18
N GLU A 285 0.35 10.87 -4.83
CA GLU A 285 -0.06 10.75 -6.23
C GLU A 285 -1.36 9.94 -6.38
N THR A 286 -2.08 10.21 -7.46
CA THR A 286 -3.31 9.47 -7.77
C THR A 286 -3.00 8.23 -8.61
N SER A 287 -3.42 7.05 -8.14
CA SER A 287 -3.36 5.79 -8.88
C SER A 287 -4.78 5.35 -9.29
N ASP A 288 -5.02 5.26 -10.59
CA ASP A 288 -6.35 5.04 -11.19
C ASP A 288 -7.39 6.11 -10.80
N GLY A 289 -6.93 7.33 -10.51
CA GLY A 289 -7.80 8.45 -10.11
C GLY A 289 -8.19 8.48 -8.63
N LEU A 290 -7.60 7.62 -7.79
CA LEU A 290 -7.74 7.64 -6.33
C LEU A 290 -6.37 7.83 -5.68
N TYR A 291 -6.30 8.52 -4.54
CA TYR A 291 -5.08 8.62 -3.74
C TYR A 291 -4.79 7.30 -3.03
N ARG A 292 -3.95 6.47 -3.65
CA ARG A 292 -3.53 5.16 -3.13
C ARG A 292 -2.22 4.72 -3.76
N CYS A 293 -1.42 3.96 -3.03
CA CYS A 293 -0.18 3.39 -3.55
C CYS A 293 0.00 1.94 -3.11
N GLY A 294 0.39 1.09 -4.06
CA GLY A 294 0.75 -0.31 -3.81
C GLY A 294 -0.42 -1.30 -3.93
N PRO A 295 -0.19 -2.60 -3.62
CA PRO A 295 1.06 -3.17 -3.12
C PRO A 295 2.15 -3.35 -4.19
N THR A 296 3.36 -2.91 -3.87
CA THR A 296 4.51 -2.88 -4.81
C THR A 296 5.64 -3.77 -4.31
N SER A 297 6.12 -4.74 -5.11
CA SER A 297 7.18 -5.64 -4.65
C SER A 297 8.51 -4.92 -4.45
N VAL A 298 9.08 -5.00 -3.24
CA VAL A 298 10.41 -4.43 -2.91
C VAL A 298 11.49 -5.04 -3.80
N ASN A 299 11.38 -6.35 -4.11
CA ASN A 299 12.32 -7.03 -5.00
C ASN A 299 12.23 -6.50 -6.44
N ALA A 300 11.03 -6.14 -6.91
CA ALA A 300 10.85 -5.54 -8.24
C ALA A 300 11.48 -4.14 -8.31
N ILE A 301 11.32 -3.35 -7.25
CA ILE A 301 11.97 -2.03 -7.12
C ILE A 301 13.49 -2.16 -7.15
N LYS A 302 14.04 -3.15 -6.43
CA LYS A 302 15.48 -3.43 -6.43
C LYS A 302 16.02 -3.81 -7.81
N ASP A 303 15.30 -4.68 -8.53
CA ASP A 303 15.67 -5.10 -9.89
C ASP A 303 15.45 -3.99 -10.93
N GLY A 304 14.70 -2.93 -10.61
CA GLY A 304 14.34 -1.86 -11.53
C GLY A 304 13.21 -2.23 -12.50
N GLU A 305 12.38 -3.21 -12.14
CA GLU A 305 11.32 -3.74 -12.98
C GLU A 305 10.01 -2.98 -12.75
N LEU A 306 9.92 -1.81 -13.38
CA LEU A 306 8.84 -0.82 -13.19
C LEU A 306 7.57 -1.10 -14.01
N SER A 307 7.55 -2.20 -14.77
CA SER A 307 6.42 -2.58 -15.61
C SER A 307 5.32 -3.32 -14.85
N TYR A 308 5.63 -3.85 -13.65
CA TYR A 308 4.69 -4.63 -12.86
C TYR A 308 3.75 -3.74 -12.04
N PRO A 309 2.48 -4.15 -11.91
CA PRO A 309 1.55 -3.49 -11.00
C PRO A 309 1.93 -3.76 -9.53
N PHE A 310 1.74 -2.82 -8.61
CA PHE A 310 1.11 -1.50 -8.76
C PHE A 310 2.14 -0.40 -8.50
N ASP A 311 1.94 0.79 -9.07
CA ASP A 311 2.62 2.05 -8.68
C ASP A 311 4.16 1.99 -8.57
N ALA A 312 4.80 1.04 -9.28
CA ALA A 312 6.22 0.73 -9.10
C ALA A 312 7.13 1.90 -9.46
N ARG A 313 6.75 2.71 -10.45
CA ARG A 313 7.49 3.92 -10.84
C ARG A 313 7.52 4.96 -9.74
N PHE A 314 6.40 5.15 -9.05
CA PHE A 314 6.27 6.12 -7.98
C PHE A 314 7.16 5.72 -6.79
N VAL A 315 6.99 4.49 -6.28
CA VAL A 315 7.82 3.96 -5.19
C VAL A 315 9.31 3.94 -5.56
N PHE A 316 9.64 3.63 -6.81
CA PHE A 316 11.02 3.69 -7.28
C PHE A 316 11.57 5.12 -7.23
N ALA A 317 10.79 6.13 -7.65
CA ALA A 317 11.20 7.54 -7.58
C ALA A 317 11.45 7.99 -6.13
N GLU A 318 10.62 7.56 -5.18
CA GLU A 318 10.75 7.93 -3.76
C GLU A 318 12.03 7.41 -3.12
N VAL A 319 12.38 6.15 -3.43
CA VAL A 319 13.53 5.47 -2.83
C VAL A 319 14.81 5.70 -3.62
N ARG A 320 14.67 5.87 -4.93
CA ARG A 320 15.77 5.94 -5.87
C ARG A 320 15.42 6.90 -7.00
N ASN A 321 15.60 8.17 -6.71
CA ASN A 321 15.63 9.17 -7.76
C ASN A 321 16.93 9.07 -8.56
N ILE A 322 16.84 9.19 -9.88
CA ILE A 322 17.99 9.05 -10.78
C ILE A 322 18.88 10.28 -10.68
N ASP A 323 18.29 11.48 -10.64
CA ASP A 323 18.99 12.76 -10.60
C ASP A 323 18.16 13.81 -9.84
N VAL A 324 18.72 14.43 -8.80
CA VAL A 324 18.21 15.70 -8.25
C VAL A 324 18.92 16.84 -8.97
N ILE A 325 18.19 17.55 -9.81
CA ILE A 325 18.74 18.61 -10.65
C ILE A 325 18.35 19.97 -10.05
N TYR A 326 19.36 20.74 -9.68
CA TYR A 326 19.18 22.10 -9.20
C TYR A 326 19.24 23.07 -10.37
N TYR A 327 18.12 23.74 -10.65
CA TYR A 327 18.01 24.78 -11.67
C TYR A 327 18.06 26.15 -11.01
N GLN A 328 18.92 27.05 -11.48
CA GLN A 328 18.80 28.49 -11.17
C GLN A 328 17.92 29.15 -12.21
N SER A 329 16.88 29.87 -11.78
CA SER A 329 16.11 30.71 -12.67
C SER A 329 16.54 32.17 -12.56
N ASP A 330 16.85 32.78 -13.70
CA ASP A 330 17.09 34.23 -13.86
C ASP A 330 15.75 35.00 -13.94
N LYS A 331 15.73 36.32 -13.72
CA LYS A 331 14.51 37.20 -13.79
C LYS A 331 13.77 37.09 -15.12
N TYR A 332 14.46 36.66 -16.16
CA TYR A 332 13.94 36.51 -17.53
C TYR A 332 13.35 35.12 -17.82
N GLY A 333 13.29 34.22 -16.83
CA GLY A 333 12.69 32.89 -16.95
C GLY A 333 13.60 31.82 -17.56
N ASN A 334 14.86 32.14 -17.85
CA ASN A 334 15.85 31.16 -18.29
C ASN A 334 16.33 30.33 -17.09
N THR A 335 16.37 29.01 -17.25
CA THR A 335 16.84 28.07 -16.23
C THR A 335 18.22 27.53 -16.59
N LYS A 336 19.14 27.50 -15.61
CA LYS A 336 20.48 26.93 -15.76
C LYS A 336 20.70 25.82 -14.73
N ILE A 337 21.25 24.69 -15.16
CA ILE A 337 21.63 23.60 -14.24
C ILE A 337 22.86 24.04 -13.45
N ILE A 338 22.75 24.06 -12.12
CA ILE A 338 23.85 24.38 -11.20
C ILE A 338 24.54 23.09 -10.75
N GLN A 339 23.75 22.10 -10.34
CA GLN A 339 24.24 20.89 -9.71
C GLN A 339 23.30 19.74 -10.03
N VAL A 340 23.87 18.56 -10.23
CA VAL A 340 23.15 17.29 -10.34
C VAL A 340 23.66 16.41 -9.21
N ASP A 341 22.78 16.03 -8.29
CA ASP A 341 23.10 15.10 -7.22
C ASP A 341 22.36 13.78 -7.44
N THR A 342 23.13 12.71 -7.59
CA THR A 342 22.62 11.36 -7.86
C THR A 342 22.58 10.48 -6.62
N THR A 343 23.02 11.00 -5.47
CA THR A 343 23.16 10.27 -4.20
C THR A 343 22.34 10.88 -3.06
N TYR A 344 21.64 11.98 -3.33
CA TYR A 344 20.89 12.69 -2.30
C TYR A 344 19.65 11.94 -1.80
N VAL A 345 18.97 11.19 -2.67
CA VAL A 345 17.67 10.57 -2.37
C VAL A 345 17.82 9.16 -1.81
N GLY A 346 17.00 8.85 -0.82
CA GLY A 346 16.93 7.52 -0.22
C GLY A 346 18.26 7.09 0.40
N LYS A 347 18.84 7.96 1.24
CA LYS A 347 20.16 7.73 1.84
C LYS A 347 20.13 6.55 2.80
N LEU A 348 19.02 6.42 3.52
CA LEU A 348 18.85 5.40 4.55
C LEU A 348 17.38 5.03 4.66
N LEU A 349 17.10 3.74 4.57
CA LEU A 349 15.80 3.17 4.85
C LEU A 349 15.90 2.32 6.11
N VAL A 350 15.07 2.64 7.10
CA VAL A 350 15.08 1.97 8.40
C VAL A 350 13.73 1.39 8.77
N THR A 351 13.76 0.28 9.49
CA THR A 351 12.61 -0.33 10.17
C THR A 351 13.01 -0.69 11.59
N LYS A 352 12.03 -0.95 12.47
CA LYS A 352 12.32 -1.53 13.78
C LYS A 352 12.92 -2.94 13.61
N ARG A 353 14.01 -3.23 14.34
CA ARG A 353 14.61 -4.56 14.37
C ARG A 353 13.76 -5.54 15.18
N VAL A 354 13.71 -6.80 14.74
CA VAL A 354 13.08 -7.90 15.47
C VAL A 354 13.73 -8.05 16.85
N ASN A 355 12.92 -8.12 17.91
CA ASN A 355 13.36 -8.25 19.31
C ASN A 355 14.25 -7.11 19.83
N SER A 356 14.26 -5.94 19.16
CA SER A 356 15.02 -4.78 19.63
C SER A 356 14.29 -3.47 19.31
N ASN A 357 14.66 -2.42 20.04
CA ASN A 357 14.24 -1.05 19.76
C ASN A 357 15.22 -0.30 18.84
N ALA A 358 16.33 -0.95 18.50
CA ALA A 358 17.28 -0.44 17.51
C ALA A 358 16.66 -0.47 16.10
N TYR A 359 17.10 0.46 15.27
CA TYR A 359 16.74 0.44 13.86
C TYR A 359 17.53 -0.65 13.13
N ASP A 360 16.91 -1.20 12.10
CA ASP A 360 17.54 -2.09 11.14
C ASP A 360 17.59 -1.37 9.78
N ASP A 361 18.78 -1.33 9.19
CA ASP A 361 19.00 -0.72 7.89
C ASP A 361 18.62 -1.70 6.78
N ILE A 362 17.56 -1.36 6.06
CA ILE A 362 17.00 -2.16 4.95
C ILE A 362 17.29 -1.51 3.59
N THR A 363 18.18 -0.53 3.51
CA THR A 363 18.51 0.16 2.26
C THR A 363 18.93 -0.81 1.15
N SER A 364 19.67 -1.87 1.52
CA SER A 364 20.12 -2.91 0.59
C SER A 364 19.01 -3.79 0.00
N THR A 365 17.82 -3.80 0.61
CA THR A 365 16.66 -4.52 0.07
C THR A 365 15.97 -3.73 -1.04
N TYR A 366 16.11 -2.41 -1.05
CA TYR A 366 15.52 -1.53 -2.06
C TYR A 366 16.48 -1.15 -3.18
N LYS A 367 17.77 -0.96 -2.87
CA LYS A 367 18.77 -0.54 -3.86
C LYS A 367 20.04 -1.37 -3.78
N TYR A 368 20.69 -1.53 -4.93
CA TYR A 368 22.05 -2.03 -4.99
C TYR A 368 23.04 -0.94 -4.52
N PRO A 369 24.23 -1.33 -4.00
CA PRO A 369 25.27 -0.37 -3.65
C PRO A 369 25.65 0.54 -4.82
N GLU A 370 25.86 1.81 -4.51
CA GLU A 370 26.25 2.85 -5.46
C GLU A 370 27.55 2.44 -6.17
N GLY A 371 27.55 2.42 -7.50
CA GLY A 371 28.68 1.99 -8.33
C GLY A 371 28.47 0.72 -9.17
N LYS A 372 27.49 -0.14 -8.85
CA LYS A 372 27.04 -1.24 -9.74
C LYS A 372 25.93 -0.82 -10.72
N LEU A 373 25.84 0.48 -10.97
CA LEU A 373 24.74 1.21 -11.61
C LEU A 373 24.51 0.83 -13.09
N HIS A 374 25.56 0.36 -13.78
CA HIS A 374 25.61 0.22 -15.23
C HIS A 374 24.62 -0.80 -15.84
N LEU A 375 24.06 -1.70 -15.05
CA LEU A 375 23.16 -2.75 -15.56
C LEU A 375 21.68 -2.35 -15.53
N VAL A 376 21.26 -1.47 -14.61
CA VAL A 376 19.85 -1.06 -14.47
C VAL A 376 19.51 0.12 -15.40
N GLN A 377 20.42 1.09 -15.55
CA GLN A 377 20.26 2.19 -16.52
C GLN A 377 20.13 1.70 -17.97
N LYS A 378 20.89 0.67 -18.33
CA LYS A 378 20.84 0.01 -19.64
C LYS A 378 19.52 -0.74 -19.87
N HIS A 379 18.88 -1.23 -18.81
CA HIS A 379 17.60 -1.94 -18.87
C HIS A 379 16.41 -0.97 -18.98
N LEU A 380 16.51 0.22 -18.38
CA LEU A 380 15.51 1.29 -18.47
C LEU A 380 15.63 2.13 -19.77
N GLY A 381 16.61 1.84 -20.63
CA GLY A 381 16.78 2.50 -21.93
C GLY A 381 17.20 3.97 -21.83
N MET A 382 17.83 4.38 -20.74
CA MET A 382 18.19 5.78 -20.46
C MET A 382 19.67 6.10 -20.71
N ASP A 383 20.31 5.43 -21.68
CA ASP A 383 21.64 5.84 -22.15
C ASP A 383 21.47 6.94 -23.20
N GLY A 384 21.87 8.15 -22.81
CA GLY A 384 21.95 9.30 -23.71
C GLY A 384 23.01 9.11 -24.78
N HIS A 385 22.67 8.43 -25.88
CA HIS A 385 23.32 8.58 -27.17
C HIS A 385 22.28 8.40 -28.28
N THR A 386 22.18 9.44 -29.11
CA THR A 386 21.41 9.54 -30.35
C THR A 386 21.30 8.23 -31.13
N CYS A 387 20.07 7.72 -31.31
CA CYS A 387 19.71 6.94 -32.49
C CYS A 387 18.19 7.02 -32.74
N PRO A 388 17.72 7.36 -33.97
CA PRO A 388 16.32 7.56 -34.25
C PRO A 388 15.65 6.22 -34.56
N ILE A 389 14.62 5.86 -33.82
CA ILE A 389 13.67 4.82 -34.24
C ILE A 389 12.29 5.48 -34.29
N PRO A 390 11.59 5.41 -35.43
CA PRO A 390 10.41 6.24 -35.68
C PRO A 390 9.22 5.74 -34.85
N PHE A 391 8.69 6.60 -33.99
CA PHE A 391 7.36 6.40 -33.42
C PHE A 391 6.32 6.61 -34.54
N PRO A 392 5.37 5.69 -34.75
CA PRO A 392 4.19 6.00 -35.54
C PRO A 392 3.35 7.01 -34.77
N VAL A 393 3.18 8.19 -35.36
CA VAL A 393 2.31 9.25 -34.86
C VAL A 393 0.87 8.72 -34.85
N ILE A 394 0.33 8.45 -33.66
CA ILE A 394 -1.11 8.29 -33.46
C ILE A 394 -1.70 9.70 -33.38
N LEU A 395 -2.22 10.19 -34.50
CA LEU A 395 -2.99 11.43 -34.56
C LEU A 395 -4.33 11.22 -33.84
N GLN A 396 -4.58 12.02 -32.80
CA GLN A 396 -5.92 12.23 -32.26
C GLN A 396 -6.78 12.99 -33.31
N PRO A 397 -8.04 12.61 -33.55
CA PRO A 397 -8.92 13.38 -34.41
C PRO A 397 -9.69 14.43 -33.59
N SER A 398 -9.35 15.70 -33.77
CA SER A 398 -10.23 16.83 -33.44
C SER A 398 -10.89 17.39 -34.70
N SER A 399 -12.23 17.40 -34.68
CA SER A 399 -13.15 18.34 -35.34
C SER A 399 -12.85 18.78 -36.78
N TRP A 400 -13.54 18.21 -37.79
CA TRP A 400 -13.86 18.93 -39.04
C TRP A 400 -15.25 18.54 -39.58
N ARG A 401 -16.07 19.57 -39.85
CA ARG A 401 -17.37 19.50 -40.51
C ARG A 401 -17.17 19.34 -42.02
N GLY A 402 -18.03 18.52 -42.64
CA GLY A 402 -18.59 18.74 -43.98
C GLY A 402 -17.82 18.14 -45.17
N GLY A 403 -18.52 17.33 -45.97
CA GLY A 403 -18.14 17.07 -47.36
C GLY A 403 -18.30 15.62 -47.84
N LEU A 404 -19.37 15.39 -48.59
CA LEU A 404 -19.75 14.19 -49.35
C LEU A 404 -18.61 13.41 -50.06
N GLY A 405 -18.69 12.08 -50.05
CA GLY A 405 -17.94 11.22 -50.98
C GLY A 405 -18.10 9.73 -50.68
N TYR A 406 -18.90 9.03 -51.48
CA TYR A 406 -19.11 7.57 -51.45
C TYR A 406 -17.82 6.79 -51.76
N GLY A 407 -17.55 5.71 -51.02
CA GLY A 407 -16.49 4.75 -51.33
C GLY A 407 -16.45 3.57 -50.36
N SER A 408 -17.11 2.47 -50.71
CA SER A 408 -17.10 1.17 -50.01
C SER A 408 -15.73 0.48 -50.06
N CYS A 409 -15.25 -0.06 -48.93
CA CYS A 409 -14.27 -1.16 -48.95
C CYS A 409 -14.36 -2.05 -47.69
N GLN A 410 -14.37 -3.37 -47.93
CA GLN A 410 -14.68 -4.46 -47.01
C GLN A 410 -13.52 -4.78 -46.04
N LEU A 411 -13.85 -5.13 -44.79
CA LEU A 411 -12.95 -5.73 -43.80
C LEU A 411 -12.80 -7.24 -44.04
N ARG A 412 -11.56 -7.74 -44.18
CA ARG A 412 -11.23 -9.18 -44.05
C ARG A 412 -10.45 -9.42 -42.76
N TYR A 413 -10.99 -10.30 -41.92
CA TYR A 413 -10.29 -10.92 -40.79
C TYR A 413 -9.36 -12.04 -41.31
N GLY A 414 -8.11 -12.04 -40.85
CA GLY A 414 -7.15 -13.11 -41.09
C GLY A 414 -6.66 -13.68 -39.76
N SER A 415 -7.12 -14.89 -39.45
CA SER A 415 -6.66 -15.77 -38.38
C SER A 415 -5.31 -16.39 -38.72
N LEU A 416 -4.39 -16.45 -37.75
CA LEU A 416 -3.20 -17.31 -37.83
C LEU A 416 -3.14 -18.19 -36.58
N LEU A 417 -3.28 -19.49 -36.82
CA LEU A 417 -3.07 -20.59 -35.87
C LEU A 417 -2.23 -21.61 -36.65
N MET A 418 -1.02 -21.85 -36.18
CA MET A 418 -0.35 -23.16 -36.18
C MET A 418 0.78 -23.12 -35.15
#